data_AF-A0A1W9N0K6-F1
#
_entry.id   AF-A0A1W9N0K6-F1
#
_cell.length_a   1.000
_cell.length_b   1.000
_cell.length_c   1.000
_cell.angle_alpha   90.00
_cell.angle_beta   90.00
_cell.angle_gamma   90.00
#
_symmetry.space_group_name_H-M   'P 1'
#
loop_
_entity.id
_entity.type
_entity.pdbx_description
1 polymer ?
#
loop_
_entity_poly.entity_id
_entity_poly.type
_entity_poly.pdbx_seq_one_letter_code
_entity_poly.pdbx_strand_id
1 'polypeptide(L)'
;MTISSDFYVTGGNVPLNAACYVERQADKDIYDALKKGQFCYVLNSRQMGKSSLMVRAARRLKEEGAAVIVIELTSIGMNLSPEQWYDGLTSKLGGQLSLEDELEDFWDEHQHLGPLHRWMEAIRRVVLSHCPGQVVIFIDEIDVTRSLPFSADEFFAAIRQCYNARTDDAEFERLTFCLIGAATPTDLIRDVRLTPFNIGERIEVNDFSESEAALLLAGLGREEKQAKALLKRILYWTNGHPYLTQKLCKAVAEDETIDRPAGVDRICETLFLSARSRESDHNLQFVRDRMLRGEEDTAALLDLYRQVRERKKIRDDDTQPLIAVLRLSGLVKSLENYLWVRNRIYVRAFDKNWINANMPDAEKRRQKAAYKRGVIRTIFMVAMIIALIGGGIFWYLDEKVYSLEEAIDNTNIRLTKIIHVGERDGNIFMDIELSIMNSNNIKIRLRNGIFAFSLHSEYYSNTNTFNTKGTIIKEDENKEIGIDKKNQTIYLKEKAENAVILHLNMGRSKEEAFKKLTHIISCIKEPSIKHPVIDVEGKFDLGFSMLLSKGWSEIENIRIEWQITPEIQDNTKVLFEKALQDFSEN
;
A
#
# COMPACT_ATOMS: atom_id res chain seq x y z
N MET A 1 -54.95 10.11 -11.45
CA MET A 1 -54.68 9.13 -12.52
C MET A 1 -54.13 7.90 -11.87
N THR A 2 -54.89 6.80 -11.84
CA THR A 2 -54.39 5.48 -11.45
C THR A 2 -53.32 5.09 -12.46
N ILE A 3 -52.06 5.11 -12.04
CA ILE A 3 -50.96 4.66 -12.89
C ILE A 3 -51.01 3.15 -12.93
N SER A 4 -51.13 2.62 -14.14
CA SER A 4 -51.12 1.19 -14.35
C SER A 4 -49.82 0.61 -13.77
N SER A 5 -49.94 -0.48 -12.99
CA SER A 5 -48.85 -1.32 -12.52
C SER A 5 -47.90 -1.80 -13.64
N ASP A 6 -48.30 -1.58 -14.90
CA ASP A 6 -47.67 -2.11 -16.09
C ASP A 6 -46.81 -1.07 -16.83
N PHE A 7 -46.60 0.14 -16.28
CA PHE A 7 -45.73 1.13 -16.93
C PHE A 7 -44.31 0.60 -17.09
N TYR A 8 -43.70 0.06 -16.02
CA TYR A 8 -42.31 -0.40 -16.04
C TYR A 8 -42.21 -1.86 -16.45
N VAL A 9 -41.30 -2.15 -17.39
CA VAL A 9 -41.05 -3.49 -17.89
C VAL A 9 -39.71 -3.99 -17.37
N THR A 10 -39.77 -5.00 -16.49
CA THR A 10 -38.62 -5.53 -15.79
C THR A 10 -38.39 -6.99 -16.18
N GLY A 11 -37.53 -7.21 -17.18
CA GLY A 11 -37.22 -8.55 -17.71
C GLY A 11 -37.72 -8.74 -19.14
N GLY A 12 -37.08 -9.65 -19.85
CA GLY A 12 -37.33 -9.86 -21.28
C GLY A 12 -37.07 -8.61 -22.13
N ASN A 13 -37.62 -8.62 -23.34
CA ASN A 13 -37.56 -7.49 -24.26
C ASN A 13 -38.66 -6.48 -23.92
N VAL A 14 -38.32 -5.19 -23.91
CA VAL A 14 -39.31 -4.13 -23.72
C VAL A 14 -40.23 -4.08 -24.95
N PRO A 15 -41.56 -4.22 -24.80
CA PRO A 15 -42.49 -4.19 -25.91
C PRO A 15 -42.38 -2.92 -26.75
N LEU A 16 -42.64 -3.04 -28.05
CA LEU A 16 -42.49 -1.95 -29.01
C LEU A 16 -43.32 -0.69 -28.67
N ASN A 17 -44.47 -0.86 -28.05
CA ASN A 17 -45.38 0.22 -27.64
C ASN A 17 -45.23 0.61 -26.16
N ALA A 18 -44.26 0.06 -25.42
CA ALA A 18 -44.10 0.36 -24.01
C ALA A 18 -43.65 1.82 -23.81
N ALA A 19 -44.46 2.59 -23.09
CA ALA A 19 -44.19 4.01 -22.80
C ALA A 19 -42.95 4.23 -21.91
N CYS A 20 -42.41 3.17 -21.29
CA CYS A 20 -41.20 3.22 -20.48
C CYS A 20 -39.91 2.95 -21.27
N TYR A 21 -39.98 2.73 -22.58
CA TYR A 21 -38.77 2.58 -23.38
C TYR A 21 -38.01 3.90 -23.44
N VAL A 22 -36.76 3.86 -22.99
CA VAL A 22 -35.85 5.00 -23.05
C VAL A 22 -35.02 4.88 -24.31
N GLU A 23 -35.31 5.72 -25.29
CA GLU A 23 -34.52 5.85 -26.51
C GLU A 23 -33.14 6.42 -26.17
N ARG A 24 -32.09 5.86 -26.78
CA ARG A 24 -30.69 6.24 -26.57
C ARG A 24 -30.04 6.57 -27.90
N GLN A 25 -28.84 7.14 -27.84
CA GLN A 25 -28.04 7.38 -29.05
C GLN A 25 -27.84 6.11 -29.91
N ALA A 26 -27.68 4.96 -29.27
CA ALA A 26 -27.56 3.66 -29.93
C ALA A 26 -28.76 3.30 -30.83
N ASP A 27 -29.98 3.75 -30.50
CA ASP A 27 -31.19 3.52 -31.31
C ASP A 27 -31.11 4.20 -32.67
N LYS A 28 -30.52 5.40 -32.69
CA LYS A 28 -30.25 6.11 -33.92
C LYS A 28 -29.08 5.50 -34.67
N ASP A 29 -27.98 5.23 -33.98
CA ASP A 29 -26.73 4.76 -34.58
C ASP A 29 -26.93 3.42 -35.30
N ILE A 30 -27.56 2.44 -34.63
CA ILE A 30 -27.79 1.12 -35.24
C ILE A 30 -28.69 1.21 -36.48
N TYR A 31 -29.73 2.04 -36.42
CA TYR A 31 -30.67 2.16 -37.52
C TYR A 31 -30.03 2.90 -38.71
N ASP A 32 -29.36 4.02 -38.46
CA ASP A 32 -28.71 4.81 -39.50
C ASP A 32 -27.61 4.01 -40.21
N ALA A 33 -26.83 3.21 -39.46
CA ALA A 33 -25.79 2.35 -40.01
C ALA A 33 -26.39 1.20 -40.85
N LEU A 34 -27.40 0.49 -40.33
CA LEU A 34 -28.06 -0.60 -41.06
C LEU A 34 -28.77 -0.11 -42.31
N LYS A 35 -29.42 1.07 -42.26
CA LYS A 35 -30.06 1.69 -43.43
C LYS A 35 -29.05 2.02 -44.54
N LYS A 36 -27.81 2.34 -44.19
CA LYS A 36 -26.71 2.53 -45.16
C LYS A 36 -26.07 1.23 -45.63
N GLY A 37 -26.58 0.08 -45.19
CA GLY A 37 -26.03 -1.23 -45.50
C GLY A 37 -24.73 -1.54 -44.76
N GLN A 38 -24.41 -0.83 -43.68
CA GLN A 38 -23.20 -1.09 -42.90
C GLN A 38 -23.42 -2.30 -41.99
N PHE A 39 -22.48 -3.25 -42.01
CA PHE A 39 -22.49 -4.35 -41.06
C PHE A 39 -22.34 -3.78 -39.65
N CYS A 40 -23.15 -4.25 -38.71
CA CYS A 40 -23.16 -3.73 -37.35
C CYS A 40 -22.97 -4.83 -36.32
N TYR A 41 -22.44 -4.50 -35.16
CA TYR A 41 -22.50 -5.39 -34.01
C TYR A 41 -22.72 -4.67 -32.68
N VAL A 42 -23.47 -5.32 -31.81
CA VAL A 42 -23.85 -4.85 -30.48
C VAL A 42 -23.34 -5.85 -29.43
N LEU A 43 -22.09 -5.64 -29.00
CA LEU A 43 -21.42 -6.52 -28.03
C LEU A 43 -21.31 -5.84 -26.68
N ASN A 44 -22.11 -6.28 -25.72
CA ASN A 44 -22.16 -5.72 -24.37
C ASN A 44 -22.69 -6.75 -23.36
N SER A 45 -22.52 -6.47 -22.07
CA SER A 45 -23.06 -7.29 -20.97
C SER A 45 -24.58 -7.52 -21.08
N ARG A 46 -25.09 -8.55 -20.41
CA ARG A 46 -26.53 -8.88 -20.39
C ARG A 46 -27.33 -7.74 -19.76
N GLN A 47 -28.62 -7.67 -20.11
CA GLN A 47 -29.58 -6.72 -19.54
C GLN A 47 -29.27 -5.22 -19.77
N MET A 48 -28.51 -4.92 -20.82
CA MET A 48 -28.25 -3.57 -21.33
C MET A 48 -29.28 -3.08 -22.36
N GLY A 49 -30.33 -3.87 -22.63
CA GLY A 49 -31.39 -3.53 -23.59
C GLY A 49 -31.02 -3.77 -25.06
N LYS A 50 -30.08 -4.68 -25.34
CA LYS A 50 -29.62 -4.99 -26.71
C LYS A 50 -30.75 -5.53 -27.61
N SER A 51 -31.49 -6.52 -27.13
CA SER A 51 -32.59 -7.11 -27.91
C SER A 51 -33.78 -6.16 -28.05
N SER A 52 -34.01 -5.26 -27.09
CA SER A 52 -35.02 -4.17 -27.25
C SER A 52 -34.61 -3.15 -28.30
N LEU A 53 -33.32 -2.78 -28.35
CA LEU A 53 -32.73 -1.95 -29.40
C LEU A 53 -32.90 -2.60 -30.79
N MET A 54 -32.56 -3.89 -30.89
CA MET A 54 -32.70 -4.69 -32.11
C MET A 54 -34.13 -4.68 -32.66
N VAL A 55 -35.11 -5.06 -31.83
CA VAL A 55 -36.51 -5.19 -32.27
C VAL A 55 -37.07 -3.87 -32.81
N ARG A 56 -36.62 -2.73 -32.26
CA ARG A 56 -37.00 -1.40 -32.75
C ARG A 56 -36.35 -1.04 -34.07
N ALA A 57 -35.04 -1.28 -34.21
CA ALA A 57 -34.33 -1.09 -35.46
C ALA A 57 -34.95 -1.95 -36.56
N ALA A 58 -35.20 -3.23 -36.26
CA ALA A 58 -35.83 -4.18 -37.16
C ALA A 58 -37.22 -3.71 -37.60
N ARG A 59 -38.07 -3.26 -36.67
CA ARG A 59 -39.40 -2.71 -37.01
C ARG A 59 -39.30 -1.50 -37.94
N ARG A 60 -38.44 -0.54 -37.60
CA ARG A 60 -38.29 0.70 -38.38
C ARG A 60 -37.78 0.41 -39.79
N LEU A 61 -36.85 -0.53 -39.95
CA LEU A 61 -36.38 -0.99 -41.25
C LEU A 61 -37.49 -1.70 -42.06
N LYS A 62 -38.31 -2.54 -41.43
CA LYS A 62 -39.47 -3.18 -42.08
C LYS A 62 -40.50 -2.15 -42.56
N GLU A 63 -40.79 -1.13 -41.74
CA GLU A 63 -41.72 -0.04 -42.09
C GLU A 63 -41.22 0.79 -43.30
N GLU A 64 -39.91 0.77 -43.58
CA GLU A 64 -39.30 1.40 -44.75
C GLU A 64 -39.12 0.46 -45.95
N GLY A 65 -39.64 -0.77 -45.87
CA GLY A 65 -39.66 -1.72 -46.98
C GLY A 65 -38.44 -2.63 -47.08
N ALA A 66 -37.55 -2.66 -46.08
CA ALA A 66 -36.48 -3.66 -46.02
C ALA A 66 -37.04 -5.04 -45.62
N ALA A 67 -36.52 -6.10 -46.22
CA ALA A 67 -36.75 -7.47 -45.75
C ALA A 67 -35.86 -7.70 -44.51
N VAL A 68 -36.46 -7.89 -43.35
CA VAL A 68 -35.72 -8.00 -42.09
C VAL A 68 -36.01 -9.34 -41.41
N ILE A 69 -34.93 -10.07 -41.15
CA ILE A 69 -34.93 -11.36 -40.48
C ILE A 69 -34.25 -11.22 -39.12
N VAL A 70 -34.81 -11.83 -38.08
CA VAL A 70 -34.21 -11.88 -36.74
C VAL A 70 -34.04 -13.34 -36.32
N ILE A 71 -32.80 -13.79 -36.21
CA ILE A 71 -32.45 -15.15 -35.82
C ILE A 71 -31.88 -15.11 -34.39
N GLU A 72 -32.62 -15.63 -33.43
CA GLU A 72 -32.14 -15.83 -32.07
C GLU A 72 -31.53 -17.23 -31.93
N LEU A 73 -30.20 -17.32 -31.77
CA LEU A 73 -29.49 -18.61 -31.84
C LEU A 73 -29.89 -19.60 -30.75
N THR A 74 -30.28 -19.14 -29.55
CA THR A 74 -30.79 -20.02 -28.49
C THR A 74 -32.01 -20.82 -28.93
N SER A 75 -32.84 -20.27 -29.82
CA SER A 75 -34.04 -20.95 -30.33
C SER A 75 -33.74 -22.10 -31.30
N ILE A 76 -32.52 -22.17 -31.83
CA ILE A 76 -32.06 -23.25 -32.72
C ILE A 76 -31.62 -24.44 -31.86
N GLY A 77 -30.89 -24.16 -30.77
CA GLY A 77 -30.37 -25.15 -29.84
C GLY A 77 -28.85 -25.22 -29.83
N MET A 78 -28.30 -25.91 -28.83
CA MET A 78 -26.85 -25.98 -28.58
C MET A 78 -26.26 -27.38 -28.76
N ASN A 79 -27.08 -28.43 -28.79
CA ASN A 79 -26.63 -29.82 -28.88
C ASN A 79 -27.02 -30.41 -30.24
N LEU A 80 -26.37 -29.94 -31.29
CA LEU A 80 -26.72 -30.20 -32.68
C LEU A 80 -25.48 -30.56 -33.50
N SER A 81 -25.67 -31.26 -34.60
CA SER A 81 -24.64 -31.37 -35.65
C SER A 81 -24.59 -30.06 -36.47
N PRO A 82 -23.49 -29.81 -37.23
CA PRO A 82 -23.45 -28.70 -38.17
C PRO A 82 -24.64 -28.71 -39.15
N GLU A 83 -25.00 -29.88 -39.69
CA GLU A 83 -26.14 -30.01 -40.61
C GLU A 83 -27.44 -29.49 -39.98
N GLN A 84 -27.78 -29.96 -38.78
CA GLN A 84 -28.99 -29.55 -38.06
C GLN A 84 -28.97 -28.07 -37.69
N TRP A 85 -27.80 -27.51 -37.39
CA TRP A 85 -27.67 -26.12 -37.00
C TRP A 85 -27.90 -25.18 -38.18
N TYR A 86 -27.27 -25.44 -39.33
CA TYR A 86 -27.47 -24.63 -40.54
C TYR A 86 -28.85 -24.83 -41.17
N ASP A 87 -29.41 -26.04 -41.12
CA ASP A 87 -30.80 -26.28 -41.51
C ASP A 87 -31.78 -25.47 -40.63
N GLY A 88 -31.54 -25.46 -39.31
CA GLY A 88 -32.28 -24.61 -38.38
C GLY A 88 -32.17 -23.12 -38.71
N LEU A 89 -31.01 -22.63 -39.15
CA LEU A 89 -30.85 -21.26 -39.65
C LEU A 89 -31.66 -21.03 -40.93
N THR A 90 -31.61 -21.95 -41.89
CA THR A 90 -32.38 -21.92 -43.15
C THR A 90 -33.88 -21.86 -42.87
N SER A 91 -34.38 -22.73 -42.00
CA SER A 91 -35.77 -22.76 -41.56
C SER A 91 -36.23 -21.43 -40.95
N LYS A 92 -35.36 -20.75 -40.16
CA LYS A 92 -35.67 -19.42 -39.59
C LYS A 92 -35.71 -18.31 -40.63
N LEU A 93 -34.93 -18.43 -41.72
CA LEU A 93 -35.02 -17.51 -42.86
C LEU A 93 -36.38 -17.68 -43.55
N GLY A 94 -36.75 -18.92 -43.89
CA GLY A 94 -38.01 -19.23 -44.58
C GLY A 94 -39.23 -18.78 -43.82
N GLY A 95 -39.31 -19.13 -42.54
CA GLY A 95 -40.42 -18.77 -41.67
C GLY A 95 -40.69 -17.26 -41.52
N GLN A 96 -39.68 -16.42 -41.75
CA GLN A 96 -39.80 -14.96 -41.62
C GLN A 96 -39.98 -14.23 -42.94
N LEU A 97 -39.66 -14.90 -44.05
CA LEU A 97 -39.79 -14.37 -45.41
C LEU A 97 -40.97 -14.96 -46.16
N SER A 98 -41.68 -15.92 -45.56
CA SER A 98 -42.69 -16.75 -46.24
C SER A 98 -42.09 -17.47 -47.46
N LEU A 99 -40.91 -18.05 -47.24
CA LEU A 99 -40.13 -18.83 -48.22
C LEU A 99 -39.79 -20.21 -47.66
N GLU A 100 -40.67 -20.79 -46.83
CA GLU A 100 -40.45 -22.07 -46.16
C GLU A 100 -40.22 -23.19 -47.18
N ASP A 101 -41.15 -23.37 -48.13
CA ASP A 101 -41.09 -24.42 -49.14
C ASP A 101 -39.85 -24.25 -50.04
N GLU A 102 -39.59 -23.03 -50.54
CA GLU A 102 -38.46 -22.78 -51.43
C GLU A 102 -37.10 -23.01 -50.78
N LEU A 103 -36.98 -22.73 -49.49
CA LEU A 103 -35.74 -22.95 -48.74
C LEU A 103 -35.57 -24.40 -48.29
N GLU A 104 -36.67 -25.10 -47.95
CA GLU A 104 -36.66 -26.53 -47.65
C GLU A 104 -36.29 -27.34 -48.91
N ASP A 105 -36.95 -27.07 -50.04
CA ASP A 105 -36.65 -27.68 -51.33
C ASP A 105 -35.19 -27.45 -51.71
N PHE A 106 -34.70 -26.20 -51.61
CA PHE A 106 -33.31 -25.88 -51.90
C PHE A 106 -32.35 -26.66 -50.99
N TRP A 107 -32.68 -26.79 -49.70
CA TRP A 107 -31.86 -27.50 -48.73
C TRP A 107 -31.74 -28.99 -49.05
N ASP A 108 -32.83 -29.63 -49.47
CA ASP A 108 -32.87 -31.05 -49.78
C ASP A 108 -32.24 -31.38 -51.14
N GLU A 109 -32.45 -30.55 -52.16
CA GLU A 109 -31.86 -30.75 -53.49
C GLU A 109 -30.32 -30.61 -53.48
N HIS A 110 -29.77 -29.84 -52.54
CA HIS A 110 -28.35 -29.51 -52.49
C HIS A 110 -27.56 -30.28 -51.41
N GLN A 111 -28.02 -31.49 -51.04
CA GLN A 111 -27.34 -32.36 -50.04
C GLN A 111 -25.88 -32.71 -50.38
N HIS A 112 -25.47 -32.55 -51.63
CA HIS A 112 -24.07 -32.72 -52.07
C HIS A 112 -23.13 -31.58 -51.61
N LEU A 113 -23.67 -30.44 -51.18
CA LEU A 113 -22.91 -29.31 -50.63
C LEU A 113 -22.79 -29.43 -49.10
N GLY A 114 -21.67 -28.97 -48.56
CA GLY A 114 -21.50 -28.84 -47.12
C GLY A 114 -22.48 -27.83 -46.52
N PRO A 115 -22.92 -28.01 -45.25
CA PRO A 115 -24.03 -27.26 -44.68
C PRO A 115 -23.89 -25.72 -44.72
N LEU A 116 -22.71 -25.19 -44.39
CA LEU A 116 -22.44 -23.75 -44.50
C LEU A 116 -22.60 -23.24 -45.93
N HIS A 117 -22.05 -23.96 -46.92
CA HIS A 117 -22.13 -23.57 -48.31
C HIS A 117 -23.58 -23.60 -48.79
N ARG A 118 -24.36 -24.61 -48.36
CA ARG A 118 -25.78 -24.71 -48.67
C ARG A 118 -26.56 -23.52 -48.11
N TRP A 119 -26.33 -23.15 -46.85
CA TRP A 119 -26.95 -21.98 -46.23
C TRP A 119 -26.61 -20.67 -46.97
N MET A 120 -25.34 -20.49 -47.35
CA MET A 120 -24.90 -19.30 -48.09
C MET A 120 -25.51 -19.21 -49.49
N GLU A 121 -25.58 -20.32 -50.22
CA GLU A 121 -26.22 -20.34 -51.54
C GLU A 121 -27.74 -20.21 -51.44
N ALA A 122 -28.37 -20.68 -50.36
CA ALA A 122 -29.78 -20.46 -50.10
C ALA A 122 -30.08 -18.97 -49.89
N ILE A 123 -29.26 -18.26 -49.11
CA ILE A 123 -29.36 -16.79 -48.98
C ILE A 123 -29.22 -16.12 -50.36
N ARG A 124 -28.24 -16.53 -51.16
CA ARG A 124 -27.96 -15.88 -52.44
C ARG A 124 -29.03 -16.17 -53.50
N ARG A 125 -29.38 -17.45 -53.70
CA ARG A 125 -30.22 -17.90 -54.81
C ARG A 125 -31.70 -17.89 -54.51
N VAL A 126 -32.08 -17.97 -53.23
CA VAL A 126 -33.48 -17.98 -52.79
C VAL A 126 -33.83 -16.66 -52.11
N VAL A 127 -33.16 -16.30 -51.02
CA VAL A 127 -33.55 -15.09 -50.26
C VAL A 127 -33.35 -13.81 -51.08
N LEU A 128 -32.16 -13.58 -51.64
CA LEU A 128 -31.87 -12.34 -52.38
C LEU A 128 -32.63 -12.26 -53.71
N SER A 129 -32.98 -13.38 -54.33
CA SER A 129 -33.76 -13.40 -55.58
C SER A 129 -35.24 -13.05 -55.36
N HIS A 130 -35.82 -13.49 -54.24
CA HIS A 130 -37.22 -13.19 -53.87
C HIS A 130 -37.37 -11.84 -53.17
N CYS A 131 -36.29 -11.29 -52.60
CA CYS A 131 -36.28 -10.00 -51.93
C CYS A 131 -35.47 -8.98 -52.75
N PRO A 132 -36.07 -8.20 -53.68
CA PRO A 132 -35.33 -7.26 -54.53
C PRO A 132 -34.81 -6.01 -53.79
N GLY A 133 -35.33 -5.73 -52.59
CA GLY A 133 -34.92 -4.60 -51.75
C GLY A 133 -33.70 -4.90 -50.87
N GLN A 134 -33.49 -4.04 -49.85
CA GLN A 134 -32.47 -4.29 -48.83
C GLN A 134 -32.89 -5.49 -47.96
N VAL A 135 -31.94 -6.39 -47.68
CA VAL A 135 -32.12 -7.52 -46.77
C VAL A 135 -31.23 -7.33 -45.55
N VAL A 136 -31.82 -7.32 -44.35
CA VAL A 136 -31.10 -7.18 -43.09
C VAL A 136 -31.33 -8.42 -42.23
N ILE A 137 -30.25 -9.12 -41.90
CA ILE A 137 -30.28 -10.32 -41.05
C ILE A 137 -29.66 -9.97 -39.69
N PHE A 138 -30.49 -9.92 -38.66
CA PHE A 138 -30.05 -9.84 -37.28
C PHE A 138 -29.77 -11.26 -36.76
N ILE A 139 -28.61 -11.44 -36.15
CA ILE A 139 -28.24 -12.66 -35.41
C ILE A 139 -28.10 -12.26 -33.94
N ASP A 140 -29.06 -12.66 -33.10
CA ASP A 140 -29.07 -12.40 -31.66
C ASP A 140 -28.55 -13.61 -30.87
N GLU A 141 -28.08 -13.32 -29.66
CA GLU A 141 -27.46 -14.28 -28.74
C GLU A 141 -26.28 -15.04 -29.36
N ILE A 142 -25.40 -14.32 -30.08
CA ILE A 142 -24.20 -14.93 -30.67
C ILE A 142 -23.25 -15.54 -29.64
N ASP A 143 -23.39 -15.21 -28.34
CA ASP A 143 -22.63 -15.86 -27.26
C ASP A 143 -22.92 -17.36 -27.11
N VAL A 144 -24.04 -17.85 -27.66
CA VAL A 144 -24.42 -19.28 -27.69
C VAL A 144 -23.45 -20.12 -28.51
N THR A 145 -22.81 -19.54 -29.53
CA THR A 145 -21.89 -20.27 -30.41
C THR A 145 -20.69 -20.86 -29.66
N ARG A 146 -20.35 -20.31 -28.49
CA ARG A 146 -19.30 -20.80 -27.59
C ARG A 146 -19.61 -22.17 -26.99
N SER A 147 -20.89 -22.53 -26.94
CA SER A 147 -21.36 -23.79 -26.33
C SER A 147 -21.73 -24.85 -27.37
N LEU A 148 -21.51 -24.58 -28.67
CA LEU A 148 -21.71 -25.57 -29.71
C LEU A 148 -20.64 -26.67 -29.64
N PRO A 149 -20.97 -27.92 -30.01
CA PRO A 149 -20.02 -29.04 -30.04
C PRO A 149 -19.04 -28.97 -31.23
N PHE A 150 -19.10 -27.91 -32.04
CA PHE A 150 -18.25 -27.64 -33.20
C PHE A 150 -17.83 -26.17 -33.26
N SER A 151 -16.81 -25.83 -34.05
CA SER A 151 -16.35 -24.44 -34.18
C SER A 151 -17.29 -23.60 -35.02
N ALA A 152 -17.66 -22.42 -34.53
CA ALA A 152 -18.42 -21.42 -35.27
C ALA A 152 -17.54 -20.46 -36.09
N ASP A 153 -16.22 -20.69 -36.17
CA ASP A 153 -15.28 -19.81 -36.90
C ASP A 153 -15.70 -19.64 -38.37
N GLU A 154 -16.14 -20.72 -39.04
CA GLU A 154 -16.56 -20.70 -40.44
C GLU A 154 -17.83 -19.88 -40.68
N PHE A 155 -18.75 -19.87 -39.71
CA PHE A 155 -19.98 -19.06 -39.77
C PHE A 155 -19.64 -17.56 -39.77
N PHE A 156 -18.77 -17.13 -38.85
CA PHE A 156 -18.32 -15.74 -38.80
C PHE A 156 -17.50 -15.36 -40.05
N ALA A 157 -16.65 -16.26 -40.53
CA ALA A 157 -15.89 -16.04 -41.76
C ALA A 157 -16.79 -15.90 -42.99
N ALA A 158 -17.87 -16.68 -43.09
CA ALA A 158 -18.85 -16.58 -44.17
C ALA A 158 -19.61 -15.25 -44.15
N ILE A 159 -20.01 -14.77 -42.97
CA ILE A 159 -20.60 -13.43 -42.81
C ILE A 159 -19.64 -12.35 -43.31
N ARG A 160 -18.36 -12.42 -42.93
CA ARG A 160 -17.33 -11.51 -43.45
C ARG A 160 -17.19 -11.62 -44.97
N GLN A 161 -17.29 -12.83 -45.52
CA GLN A 161 -17.20 -13.04 -46.96
C GLN A 161 -18.34 -12.37 -47.73
N CYS A 162 -19.56 -12.33 -47.19
CA CYS A 162 -20.67 -11.55 -47.78
C CYS A 162 -20.31 -10.08 -47.96
N TYR A 163 -19.66 -9.47 -46.96
CA TYR A 163 -19.24 -8.07 -47.05
C TYR A 163 -18.16 -7.87 -48.13
N ASN A 164 -17.15 -8.74 -48.18
CA ASN A 164 -16.08 -8.64 -49.18
C ASN A 164 -16.62 -8.82 -50.62
N ALA A 165 -17.59 -9.72 -50.79
CA ALA A 165 -18.21 -10.03 -52.08
C ALA A 165 -18.93 -8.84 -52.73
N ARG A 166 -19.31 -7.83 -51.94
CA ARG A 166 -19.93 -6.58 -52.44
C ARG A 166 -19.11 -5.87 -53.51
N THR A 167 -17.79 -6.08 -53.53
CA THR A 167 -16.90 -5.45 -54.53
C THR A 167 -17.14 -5.99 -55.94
N ASP A 168 -17.51 -7.27 -56.04
CA ASP A 168 -17.58 -7.99 -57.31
C ASP A 168 -19.02 -8.48 -57.64
N ASP A 169 -19.92 -8.47 -56.66
CA ASP A 169 -21.30 -8.95 -56.79
C ASP A 169 -22.27 -7.97 -56.12
N ALA A 170 -22.98 -7.22 -56.97
CA ALA A 170 -23.94 -6.19 -56.56
C ALA A 170 -25.12 -6.74 -55.73
N GLU A 171 -25.44 -8.02 -55.83
CA GLU A 171 -26.51 -8.63 -55.03
C GLU A 171 -26.18 -8.57 -53.53
N PHE A 172 -24.90 -8.73 -53.17
CA PHE A 172 -24.45 -8.67 -51.78
C PHE A 172 -24.43 -7.25 -51.21
N GLU A 173 -24.48 -6.20 -52.04
CA GLU A 173 -24.62 -4.81 -51.55
C GLU A 173 -25.94 -4.63 -50.79
N ARG A 174 -26.96 -5.40 -51.18
CA ARG A 174 -28.30 -5.37 -50.56
C ARG A 174 -28.37 -6.18 -49.27
N LEU A 175 -27.42 -7.08 -49.01
CA LEU A 175 -27.39 -7.96 -47.83
C LEU A 175 -26.56 -7.37 -46.69
N THR A 176 -27.17 -7.14 -45.52
CA THR A 176 -26.48 -6.60 -44.34
C THR A 176 -26.71 -7.47 -43.11
N PHE A 177 -25.64 -7.76 -42.36
CA PHE A 177 -25.75 -8.48 -41.09
C PHE A 177 -25.62 -7.55 -39.87
N CYS A 178 -26.37 -7.86 -38.82
CA CYS A 178 -26.23 -7.26 -37.50
C CYS A 178 -26.02 -8.34 -36.44
N LEU A 179 -24.89 -8.32 -35.73
CA LEU A 179 -24.53 -9.35 -34.74
C LEU A 179 -24.71 -8.84 -33.32
N ILE A 180 -25.45 -9.56 -32.48
CA ILE A 180 -25.81 -9.11 -31.14
C ILE A 180 -25.52 -10.22 -30.12
N GLY A 181 -24.89 -9.88 -29.01
CA GLY A 181 -24.63 -10.85 -27.95
C GLY A 181 -23.85 -10.32 -26.75
N ALA A 182 -23.68 -11.19 -25.76
CA ALA A 182 -22.90 -10.93 -24.55
C ALA A 182 -21.51 -11.57 -24.61
N ALA A 183 -20.74 -11.22 -25.64
CA ALA A 183 -19.40 -11.76 -25.89
C ALA A 183 -18.42 -10.66 -26.36
N THR A 184 -17.12 -10.92 -26.25
CA THR A 184 -16.09 -10.14 -26.95
C THR A 184 -15.76 -10.80 -28.28
N PRO A 185 -15.20 -10.06 -29.27
CA PRO A 185 -14.72 -10.66 -30.52
C PRO A 185 -13.82 -11.89 -30.30
N THR A 186 -12.88 -11.81 -29.36
CA THR A 186 -11.94 -12.89 -29.01
C THR A 186 -12.61 -14.10 -28.35
N ASP A 187 -13.79 -13.93 -27.74
CA ASP A 187 -14.55 -15.06 -27.19
C ASP A 187 -15.24 -15.92 -28.26
N LEU A 188 -15.47 -15.34 -29.45
CA LEU A 188 -16.33 -15.91 -30.49
C LEU A 188 -15.56 -16.58 -31.62
N ILE A 189 -14.34 -16.11 -31.90
CA ILE A 189 -13.53 -16.59 -33.02
C ILE A 189 -12.06 -16.71 -32.62
N ARG A 190 -11.42 -17.81 -33.03
CA ARG A 190 -10.00 -18.06 -32.71
C ARG A 190 -9.05 -17.16 -33.49
N ASP A 191 -9.27 -17.04 -34.81
CA ASP A 191 -8.49 -16.13 -35.65
C ASP A 191 -9.24 -14.82 -35.86
N VAL A 192 -8.88 -13.83 -35.05
CA VAL A 192 -9.47 -12.48 -35.09
C VAL A 192 -9.30 -11.81 -36.47
N ARG A 193 -8.39 -12.25 -37.33
CA ARG A 193 -8.24 -11.66 -38.69
C ARG A 193 -9.39 -12.06 -39.63
N LEU A 194 -10.05 -13.19 -39.34
CA LEU A 194 -11.15 -13.71 -40.14
C LEU A 194 -12.52 -13.19 -39.67
N THR A 195 -12.54 -12.34 -38.65
CA THR A 195 -13.77 -11.93 -37.98
C THR A 195 -14.54 -10.82 -38.70
N PRO A 196 -15.88 -10.85 -38.72
CA PRO A 196 -16.70 -9.74 -39.21
C PRO A 196 -16.61 -8.50 -38.31
N PHE A 197 -16.08 -8.61 -37.09
CA PHE A 197 -15.95 -7.47 -36.16
C PHE A 197 -14.89 -6.43 -36.59
N ASN A 198 -14.00 -6.76 -37.54
CA ASN A 198 -13.01 -5.82 -38.08
C ASN A 198 -13.56 -4.95 -39.23
N ILE A 199 -14.67 -5.38 -39.85
CA ILE A 199 -15.30 -4.68 -40.98
C ILE A 199 -16.62 -4.01 -40.58
N GLY A 200 -17.23 -4.46 -39.47
CA GLY A 200 -18.50 -3.94 -38.97
C GLY A 200 -18.33 -2.72 -38.06
N GLU A 201 -19.38 -1.92 -38.01
CA GLU A 201 -19.53 -0.80 -37.09
C GLU A 201 -19.97 -1.30 -35.70
N ARG A 202 -19.21 -0.91 -34.67
CA ARG A 202 -19.53 -1.22 -33.28
C ARG A 202 -20.56 -0.23 -32.76
N ILE A 203 -21.73 -0.72 -32.37
CA ILE A 203 -22.76 0.08 -31.73
C ILE A 203 -22.63 -0.03 -30.21
N GLU A 204 -22.28 1.08 -29.56
CA GLU A 204 -22.12 1.13 -28.11
C GLU A 204 -23.45 1.40 -27.39
N VAL A 205 -23.82 0.48 -26.49
CA VAL A 205 -25.06 0.56 -25.72
C VAL A 205 -24.75 1.02 -24.30
N ASN A 206 -24.96 2.31 -24.03
CA ASN A 206 -24.60 2.92 -22.76
C ASN A 206 -25.71 2.77 -21.68
N ASP A 207 -25.30 2.97 -20.42
CA ASP A 207 -26.22 3.20 -19.31
C ASP A 207 -27.02 4.50 -19.57
N PHE A 208 -28.22 4.63 -19.00
CA PHE A 208 -29.02 5.84 -19.14
C PHE A 208 -28.33 7.06 -18.51
N SER A 209 -28.28 8.16 -19.26
CA SER A 209 -28.06 9.49 -18.69
C SER A 209 -29.26 9.95 -17.87
N GLU A 210 -29.07 10.99 -17.04
CA GLU A 210 -30.15 11.59 -16.26
C GLU A 210 -31.25 12.17 -17.17
N SER A 211 -30.87 12.73 -18.33
CA SER A 211 -31.80 13.25 -19.33
C SER A 211 -32.62 12.15 -20.01
N GLU A 212 -31.97 11.06 -20.42
CA GLU A 212 -32.68 9.92 -21.04
C GLU A 212 -33.63 9.26 -20.03
N ALA A 213 -33.17 9.05 -18.78
CA ALA A 213 -33.98 8.45 -17.73
C ALA A 213 -35.17 9.31 -17.29
N ALA A 214 -35.22 10.61 -17.63
CA ALA A 214 -36.32 11.51 -17.26
C ALA A 214 -37.69 11.01 -17.77
N LEU A 215 -37.72 10.27 -18.89
CA LEU A 215 -38.94 9.63 -19.40
C LEU A 215 -39.56 8.66 -18.40
N LEU A 216 -38.75 8.01 -17.57
CA LEU A 216 -39.21 7.09 -16.53
C LEU A 216 -39.94 7.78 -15.37
N LEU A 217 -39.90 9.12 -15.27
CA LEU A 217 -40.62 9.87 -14.24
C LEU A 217 -42.13 9.65 -14.31
N ALA A 218 -42.67 9.51 -15.52
CA ALA A 218 -44.10 9.37 -15.76
C ALA A 218 -44.72 8.15 -15.05
N GLY A 219 -43.94 7.08 -14.88
CA GLY A 219 -44.38 5.87 -14.20
C GLY A 219 -44.34 5.91 -12.67
N LEU A 220 -43.68 6.90 -12.05
CA LEU A 220 -43.48 6.89 -10.59
C LEU A 220 -44.75 7.23 -9.81
N GLY A 221 -45.70 7.90 -10.44
CA GLY A 221 -46.96 8.29 -9.80
C GLY A 221 -46.80 9.21 -8.61
N ARG A 222 -45.96 10.22 -8.78
CA ARG A 222 -45.72 11.28 -7.81
C ARG A 222 -45.80 12.64 -8.50
N GLU A 223 -45.95 13.69 -7.72
CA GLU A 223 -45.80 15.04 -8.25
C GLU A 223 -44.40 15.23 -8.85
N GLU A 224 -44.29 16.07 -9.89
CA GLU A 224 -43.08 16.17 -10.70
C GLU A 224 -41.79 16.42 -9.88
N LYS A 225 -41.86 17.34 -8.91
CA LYS A 225 -40.71 17.65 -8.03
C LYS A 225 -40.27 16.45 -7.21
N GLN A 226 -41.23 15.68 -6.72
CA GLN A 226 -41.00 14.48 -5.92
C GLN A 226 -40.49 13.32 -6.78
N ALA A 227 -41.12 13.07 -7.93
CA ALA A 227 -40.68 12.09 -8.91
C ALA A 227 -39.22 12.32 -9.32
N LYS A 228 -38.84 13.59 -9.59
CA LYS A 228 -37.45 13.97 -9.90
C LYS A 228 -36.49 13.64 -8.76
N ALA A 229 -36.85 13.94 -7.52
CA ALA A 229 -36.03 13.62 -6.35
C ALA A 229 -35.85 12.10 -6.16
N LEU A 230 -36.92 11.32 -6.36
CA LEU A 230 -36.88 9.86 -6.29
C LEU A 230 -36.02 9.28 -7.42
N LEU A 231 -36.25 9.67 -8.68
CA LEU A 231 -35.47 9.19 -9.83
C LEU A 231 -33.98 9.52 -9.66
N LYS A 232 -33.64 10.73 -9.20
CA LYS A 232 -32.25 11.09 -8.90
C LYS A 232 -31.63 10.15 -7.87
N ARG A 233 -32.39 9.71 -6.87
CA ARG A 233 -31.92 8.73 -5.89
C ARG A 233 -31.84 7.31 -6.45
N ILE A 234 -32.72 6.94 -7.37
CA ILE A 234 -32.65 5.68 -8.11
C ILE A 234 -31.36 5.64 -8.95
N LEU A 235 -31.11 6.69 -9.74
CA LEU A 235 -29.89 6.81 -10.56
C LEU A 235 -28.62 6.88 -9.71
N TYR A 236 -28.70 7.45 -8.50
CA TYR A 236 -27.61 7.34 -7.54
C TYR A 236 -27.25 5.87 -7.24
N TRP A 237 -28.22 4.97 -7.08
CA TRP A 237 -27.94 3.55 -6.85
C TRP A 237 -27.50 2.80 -8.11
N THR A 238 -28.24 2.99 -9.21
CA THR A 238 -28.14 2.17 -10.42
C THR A 238 -27.15 2.69 -11.44
N ASN A 239 -26.77 3.96 -11.34
CA ASN A 239 -25.94 4.69 -12.30
C ASN A 239 -26.46 4.58 -13.74
N GLY A 240 -27.79 4.55 -13.91
CA GLY A 240 -28.44 4.45 -15.21
C GLY A 240 -28.48 3.04 -15.82
N HIS A 241 -27.99 2.00 -15.12
CA HIS A 241 -28.05 0.63 -15.65
C HIS A 241 -29.51 0.28 -16.04
N PRO A 242 -29.82 -0.09 -17.30
CA PRO A 242 -31.20 -0.16 -17.78
C PRO A 242 -32.13 -1.05 -16.95
N TYR A 243 -31.75 -2.32 -16.75
CA TYR A 243 -32.55 -3.26 -15.95
C TYR A 243 -32.71 -2.83 -14.49
N LEU A 244 -31.61 -2.53 -13.79
CA LEU A 244 -31.67 -2.12 -12.38
C LEU A 244 -32.47 -0.83 -12.18
N THR A 245 -32.37 0.13 -13.11
CA THR A 245 -33.11 1.39 -13.07
C THR A 245 -34.60 1.15 -13.20
N GLN A 246 -35.05 0.42 -14.22
CA GLN A 246 -36.48 0.11 -14.36
C GLN A 246 -37.00 -0.75 -13.20
N LYS A 247 -36.22 -1.72 -12.72
CA LYS A 247 -36.60 -2.56 -11.59
C LYS A 247 -36.79 -1.77 -10.30
N LEU A 248 -35.89 -0.85 -10.01
CA LEU A 248 -36.00 0.00 -8.82
C LEU A 248 -37.11 1.05 -9.00
N CYS A 249 -37.30 1.62 -10.19
CA CYS A 249 -38.45 2.50 -10.47
C CYS A 249 -39.77 1.77 -10.25
N LYS A 250 -39.91 0.54 -10.76
CA LYS A 250 -41.12 -0.28 -10.59
C LYS A 250 -41.47 -0.47 -9.12
N ALA A 251 -40.50 -0.93 -8.33
CA ALA A 251 -40.73 -1.17 -6.91
C ALA A 251 -41.03 0.11 -6.11
N VAL A 252 -40.43 1.25 -6.49
CA VAL A 252 -40.76 2.56 -5.88
C VAL A 252 -42.15 3.03 -6.27
N ALA A 253 -42.59 2.78 -7.50
CA ALA A 253 -43.93 3.12 -7.96
C ALA A 253 -45.01 2.27 -7.29
N GLU A 254 -44.74 0.98 -7.08
CA GLU A 254 -45.64 0.03 -6.40
C GLU A 254 -45.82 0.33 -4.90
N ASP A 255 -44.84 0.94 -4.24
CA ASP A 255 -44.93 1.36 -2.83
C ASP A 255 -45.24 2.86 -2.73
N GLU A 256 -46.54 3.20 -2.65
CA GLU A 256 -47.03 4.57 -2.51
C GLU A 256 -46.49 5.30 -1.27
N THR A 257 -46.03 4.57 -0.24
CA THR A 257 -45.46 5.18 0.98
C THR A 257 -44.08 5.81 0.75
N ILE A 258 -43.46 5.53 -0.40
CA ILE A 258 -42.18 6.10 -0.78
C ILE A 258 -42.40 7.48 -1.37
N ASP A 259 -42.19 8.47 -0.51
CA ASP A 259 -42.37 9.88 -0.81
C ASP A 259 -41.04 10.67 -0.84
N ARG A 260 -39.96 10.08 -0.35
CA ARG A 260 -38.65 10.72 -0.16
C ARG A 260 -37.49 9.80 -0.54
N PRO A 261 -36.30 10.35 -0.89
CA PRO A 261 -35.12 9.58 -1.26
C PRO A 261 -34.72 8.48 -0.27
N ALA A 262 -34.91 8.67 1.04
CA ALA A 262 -34.59 7.65 2.03
C ALA A 262 -35.43 6.36 1.88
N GLY A 263 -36.65 6.46 1.34
CA GLY A 263 -37.47 5.28 1.02
C GLY A 263 -36.89 4.47 -0.15
N VAL A 264 -36.32 5.14 -1.15
CA VAL A 264 -35.60 4.48 -2.26
C VAL A 264 -34.41 3.68 -1.73
N ASP A 265 -33.67 4.21 -0.74
CA ASP A 265 -32.56 3.49 -0.12
C ASP A 265 -33.01 2.18 0.51
N ARG A 266 -34.10 2.24 1.30
CA ARG A 266 -34.70 1.07 1.95
C ARG A 266 -35.13 0.03 0.93
N ILE A 267 -35.85 0.43 -0.12
CA ILE A 267 -36.28 -0.48 -1.19
C ILE A 267 -35.08 -1.08 -1.91
N CYS A 268 -34.08 -0.28 -2.25
CA CYS A 268 -32.86 -0.76 -2.90
C CYS A 268 -32.14 -1.81 -2.02
N GLU A 269 -32.05 -1.58 -0.71
CA GLU A 269 -31.46 -2.54 0.22
C GLU A 269 -32.24 -3.86 0.26
N THR A 270 -33.57 -3.80 0.36
CA THR A 270 -34.43 -4.98 0.36
C THR A 270 -34.34 -5.75 -0.97
N LEU A 271 -34.38 -5.05 -2.11
CA LEU A 271 -34.42 -5.68 -3.43
C LEU A 271 -33.09 -6.30 -3.87
N PHE A 272 -31.95 -5.71 -3.49
CA PHE A 272 -30.66 -6.12 -4.05
C PHE A 272 -29.62 -6.52 -3.02
N LEU A 273 -29.72 -6.06 -1.77
CA LEU A 273 -28.63 -6.15 -0.80
C LEU A 273 -28.93 -7.06 0.39
N SER A 274 -30.17 -7.50 0.57
CA SER A 274 -30.52 -8.56 1.52
C SER A 274 -29.85 -9.89 1.15
N ALA A 275 -29.58 -10.76 2.12
CA ALA A 275 -28.95 -12.06 1.87
C ALA A 275 -29.76 -12.90 0.86
N ARG A 276 -31.08 -12.98 1.05
CA ARG A 276 -31.99 -13.69 0.14
C ARG A 276 -31.99 -13.08 -1.27
N SER A 277 -32.06 -11.76 -1.38
CA SER A 277 -32.17 -11.09 -2.68
C SER A 277 -30.89 -11.18 -3.50
N ARG A 278 -29.71 -11.14 -2.85
CA ARG A 278 -28.43 -11.40 -3.53
C ARG A 278 -28.36 -12.79 -4.14
N GLU A 279 -29.08 -13.75 -3.57
CA GLU A 279 -29.13 -15.11 -4.07
C GLU A 279 -30.19 -15.32 -5.14
N SER A 280 -31.30 -14.59 -5.13
CA SER A 280 -32.44 -14.81 -6.03
C SER A 280 -32.53 -13.84 -7.21
N ASP A 281 -31.88 -12.68 -7.16
CA ASP A 281 -31.92 -11.71 -8.26
C ASP A 281 -31.15 -12.23 -9.48
N HIS A 282 -31.83 -12.34 -10.63
CA HIS A 282 -31.25 -12.94 -11.84
C HIS A 282 -30.04 -12.16 -12.38
N ASN A 283 -29.99 -10.83 -12.22
CA ASN A 283 -28.83 -10.03 -12.62
C ASN A 283 -27.63 -10.34 -11.73
N LEU A 284 -27.81 -10.28 -10.41
CA LEU A 284 -26.74 -10.55 -9.44
C LEU A 284 -26.27 -12.00 -9.52
N GLN A 285 -27.17 -12.95 -9.74
CA GLN A 285 -26.84 -14.35 -10.02
C GLN A 285 -25.97 -14.47 -11.26
N PHE A 286 -26.34 -13.84 -12.37
CA PHE A 286 -25.55 -13.88 -13.61
C PHE A 286 -24.14 -13.30 -13.40
N VAL A 287 -24.04 -12.13 -12.76
CA VAL A 287 -22.74 -11.51 -12.44
C VAL A 287 -21.88 -12.46 -11.59
N ARG A 288 -22.46 -13.06 -10.54
CA ARG A 288 -21.78 -14.03 -9.69
C ARG A 288 -21.29 -15.25 -10.48
N ASP A 289 -22.17 -15.85 -11.28
CA ASP A 289 -21.84 -17.06 -12.01
C ASP A 289 -20.75 -16.80 -13.06
N ARG A 290 -20.81 -15.65 -13.75
CA ARG A 290 -19.75 -15.24 -14.69
C ARG A 290 -18.40 -15.01 -13.99
N MET A 291 -18.40 -14.51 -12.75
CA MET A 291 -17.19 -14.26 -11.97
C MET A 291 -16.59 -15.51 -11.32
N LEU A 292 -17.39 -16.54 -11.05
CA LEU A 292 -16.96 -17.70 -10.25
C LEU A 292 -16.91 -19.03 -11.00
N ARG A 293 -17.69 -19.17 -12.08
CA ARG A 293 -17.86 -20.43 -12.83
C ARG A 293 -17.32 -20.33 -14.26
N GLY A 294 -16.49 -19.33 -14.55
CA GLY A 294 -15.81 -19.19 -15.83
C GLY A 294 -14.68 -20.21 -15.99
N GLU A 295 -14.15 -20.30 -17.21
CA GLU A 295 -12.97 -21.11 -17.55
C GLU A 295 -11.65 -20.46 -17.07
N GLU A 296 -11.68 -19.15 -16.84
CA GLU A 296 -10.53 -18.36 -16.42
C GLU A 296 -10.13 -18.58 -14.96
N ASP A 297 -8.90 -18.18 -14.60
CA ASP A 297 -8.43 -18.20 -13.21
C ASP A 297 -9.29 -17.27 -12.32
N THR A 298 -10.22 -17.87 -11.58
CA THR A 298 -11.10 -17.20 -10.62
C THR A 298 -10.33 -16.35 -9.61
N ALA A 299 -9.16 -16.79 -9.15
CA ALA A 299 -8.37 -16.02 -8.19
C ALA A 299 -7.83 -14.73 -8.82
N ALA A 300 -7.30 -14.83 -10.04
CA ALA A 300 -6.82 -13.67 -10.80
C ALA A 300 -7.97 -12.71 -11.16
N LEU A 301 -9.12 -13.23 -11.56
CA LEU A 301 -10.31 -12.42 -11.89
C LEU A 301 -10.85 -11.66 -10.67
N LEU A 302 -10.95 -12.33 -9.52
CA LEU A 302 -11.36 -11.71 -8.26
C LEU A 302 -10.35 -10.68 -7.78
N ASP A 303 -9.05 -10.91 -7.99
CA ASP A 303 -8.02 -9.92 -7.71
C ASP A 303 -8.12 -8.70 -8.62
N LEU A 304 -8.29 -8.89 -9.93
CA LEU A 304 -8.51 -7.81 -10.89
C LEU A 304 -9.71 -6.95 -10.47
N TYR A 305 -10.83 -7.58 -10.11
CA TYR A 305 -11.99 -6.86 -9.60
C TYR A 305 -11.69 -6.12 -8.29
N ARG A 306 -10.94 -6.72 -7.36
CA ARG A 306 -10.47 -6.04 -6.14
C ARG A 306 -9.68 -4.77 -6.47
N GLN A 307 -8.78 -4.82 -7.44
CA GLN A 307 -7.99 -3.68 -7.89
C GLN A 307 -8.88 -2.55 -8.45
N VAL A 308 -9.89 -2.87 -9.25
CA VAL A 308 -10.88 -1.90 -9.76
C VAL A 308 -11.67 -1.26 -8.61
N ARG A 309 -12.11 -2.05 -7.62
CA ARG A 309 -12.80 -1.52 -6.42
C ARG A 309 -11.92 -0.58 -5.59
N GLU A 310 -10.63 -0.87 -5.50
CA GLU A 310 -9.62 -0.03 -4.84
C GLU A 310 -9.27 1.24 -5.65
N ARG A 311 -9.94 1.48 -6.79
CA ARG A 311 -9.71 2.60 -7.72
C ARG A 311 -8.31 2.63 -8.31
N LYS A 312 -7.68 1.47 -8.47
CA LYS A 312 -6.46 1.36 -9.29
C LYS A 312 -6.81 1.60 -10.75
N LYS A 313 -5.93 2.29 -11.46
CA LYS A 313 -6.10 2.61 -12.89
C LYS A 313 -5.85 1.36 -13.74
N ILE A 314 -6.90 0.57 -13.95
CA ILE A 314 -6.87 -0.59 -14.85
C ILE A 314 -7.40 -0.15 -16.21
N ARG A 315 -6.57 -0.22 -17.24
CA ARG A 315 -6.94 0.14 -18.61
C ARG A 315 -7.98 -0.86 -19.14
N ASP A 316 -8.98 -0.39 -19.86
CA ASP A 316 -9.88 -1.26 -20.61
C ASP A 316 -9.16 -1.75 -21.88
N ASP A 317 -8.74 -3.00 -21.85
CA ASP A 317 -8.02 -3.69 -22.92
C ASP A 317 -8.70 -5.05 -23.12
N ASP A 318 -9.56 -5.14 -24.11
CA ASP A 318 -10.36 -6.34 -24.39
C ASP A 318 -9.57 -7.46 -25.07
N THR A 319 -8.29 -7.24 -25.37
CA THR A 319 -7.37 -8.32 -25.74
C THR A 319 -6.92 -9.15 -24.55
N GLN A 320 -7.11 -8.66 -23.31
CA GLN A 320 -6.80 -9.40 -22.08
C GLN A 320 -8.02 -10.21 -21.61
N PRO A 321 -7.94 -11.56 -21.53
CA PRO A 321 -9.09 -12.41 -21.21
C PRO A 321 -9.80 -12.05 -19.90
N LEU A 322 -9.05 -11.78 -18.83
CA LEU A 322 -9.64 -11.41 -17.53
C LEU A 322 -10.40 -10.08 -17.58
N ILE A 323 -9.91 -9.09 -18.35
CA ILE A 323 -10.59 -7.81 -18.52
C ILE A 323 -11.86 -8.00 -19.34
N ALA A 324 -11.80 -8.79 -20.42
CA ALA A 324 -12.95 -9.14 -21.24
C ALA A 324 -14.05 -9.81 -20.41
N VAL A 325 -13.71 -10.84 -19.61
CA VAL A 325 -14.66 -11.53 -18.72
C VAL A 325 -15.24 -10.59 -17.67
N LEU A 326 -14.40 -9.77 -17.03
CA LEU A 326 -14.84 -8.80 -16.03
C LEU A 326 -15.82 -7.78 -16.64
N ARG A 327 -15.55 -7.28 -17.86
CA ARG A 327 -16.43 -6.36 -18.59
C ARG A 327 -17.76 -7.01 -18.96
N LEU A 328 -17.72 -8.23 -19.49
CA LEU A 328 -18.92 -8.97 -19.91
C LEU A 328 -19.81 -9.43 -18.75
N SER A 329 -19.24 -9.59 -17.54
CA SER A 329 -20.04 -9.80 -16.33
C SER A 329 -21.03 -8.65 -16.08
N GLY A 330 -20.77 -7.45 -16.63
CA GLY A 330 -21.54 -6.24 -16.39
C GLY A 330 -21.17 -5.53 -15.08
N LEU A 331 -20.33 -6.15 -14.24
CA LEU A 331 -19.91 -5.61 -12.94
C LEU A 331 -19.14 -4.30 -13.06
N VAL A 332 -18.39 -4.15 -14.16
CA VAL A 332 -17.63 -2.93 -14.48
C VAL A 332 -18.13 -2.27 -15.77
N LYS A 333 -17.70 -1.04 -15.97
CA LYS A 333 -17.81 -0.31 -17.23
C LYS A 333 -16.51 0.42 -17.55
N SER A 334 -16.34 0.75 -18.82
CA SER A 334 -15.26 1.60 -19.29
C SER A 334 -15.67 3.06 -19.15
N LEU A 335 -14.77 3.89 -18.61
CA LEU A 335 -14.87 5.34 -18.61
C LEU A 335 -13.47 5.90 -18.85
N GLU A 336 -13.31 6.71 -19.89
CA GLU A 336 -12.02 7.28 -20.30
C GLU A 336 -10.91 6.21 -20.47
N ASN A 337 -11.26 5.05 -21.05
CA ASN A 337 -10.38 3.89 -21.22
C ASN A 337 -9.92 3.21 -19.92
N TYR A 338 -10.58 3.44 -18.79
CA TYR A 338 -10.32 2.74 -17.53
C TYR A 338 -11.55 2.02 -17.01
N LEU A 339 -11.34 0.91 -16.29
CA LEU A 339 -12.41 0.14 -15.68
C LEU A 339 -12.89 0.78 -14.37
N TRP A 340 -14.21 0.86 -14.21
CA TRP A 340 -14.89 1.33 -13.01
C TRP A 340 -16.00 0.36 -12.61
N VAL A 341 -16.20 0.15 -11.31
CA VAL A 341 -17.39 -0.59 -10.84
C VAL A 341 -18.64 0.14 -11.31
N ARG A 342 -19.53 -0.55 -12.03
CA ARG A 342 -20.56 0.10 -12.86
C ARG A 342 -21.54 0.94 -12.03
N ASN A 343 -21.94 0.45 -10.86
CA ASN A 343 -22.93 1.12 -10.00
C ASN A 343 -22.76 0.78 -8.50
N ARG A 344 -23.50 1.48 -7.64
CA ARG A 344 -23.38 1.36 -6.17
C ARG A 344 -23.99 0.07 -5.63
N ILE A 345 -24.99 -0.48 -6.31
CA ILE A 345 -25.55 -1.80 -5.97
C ILE A 345 -24.44 -2.85 -6.06
N TYR A 346 -23.70 -2.88 -7.17
CA TYR A 346 -22.59 -3.80 -7.36
C TYR A 346 -21.45 -3.60 -6.37
N VAL A 347 -21.10 -2.34 -6.04
CA VAL A 347 -20.08 -2.04 -5.01
C VAL A 347 -20.40 -2.68 -3.66
N ARG A 348 -21.69 -2.74 -3.28
CA ARG A 348 -22.18 -3.30 -2.02
C ARG A 348 -22.49 -4.80 -2.10
N ALA A 349 -23.02 -5.29 -3.21
CA ALA A 349 -23.37 -6.69 -3.40
C ALA A 349 -22.10 -7.56 -3.54
N PHE A 350 -21.14 -7.10 -4.34
CA PHE A 350 -19.86 -7.74 -4.59
C PHE A 350 -18.76 -7.00 -3.84
N ASP A 351 -18.86 -7.03 -2.51
CA ASP A 351 -17.97 -6.30 -1.63
C ASP A 351 -16.65 -7.05 -1.33
N LYS A 352 -15.83 -6.50 -0.42
CA LYS A 352 -14.56 -7.13 -0.02
C LYS A 352 -14.80 -8.48 0.67
N ASN A 353 -15.89 -8.62 1.43
CA ASN A 353 -16.22 -9.86 2.11
C ASN A 353 -16.65 -10.93 1.12
N TRP A 354 -17.42 -10.56 0.09
CA TRP A 354 -17.78 -11.44 -1.01
C TRP A 354 -16.54 -11.91 -1.79
N ILE A 355 -15.60 -11.01 -2.13
CA ILE A 355 -14.33 -11.39 -2.77
C ILE A 355 -13.56 -12.39 -1.88
N ASN A 356 -13.41 -12.10 -0.59
CA ASN A 356 -12.69 -12.96 0.32
C ASN A 356 -13.38 -14.31 0.54
N ALA A 357 -14.71 -14.34 0.58
CA ALA A 357 -15.47 -15.59 0.74
C ALA A 357 -15.24 -16.52 -0.45
N ASN A 358 -15.23 -15.97 -1.67
CA ASN A 358 -15.12 -16.74 -2.91
C ASN A 358 -13.68 -16.93 -3.43
N MET A 359 -12.68 -16.31 -2.78
CA MET A 359 -11.27 -16.53 -3.13
C MET A 359 -10.87 -18.00 -2.87
N PRO A 360 -10.28 -18.71 -3.85
CA PRO A 360 -9.84 -20.10 -3.65
C PRO A 360 -8.88 -20.26 -2.46
N ASP A 361 -9.01 -21.36 -1.71
CA ASP A 361 -8.25 -21.58 -0.47
C ASP A 361 -6.74 -21.70 -0.68
N ALA A 362 -6.30 -22.18 -1.85
CA ALA A 362 -4.90 -22.18 -2.23
C ALA A 362 -4.34 -20.75 -2.31
N GLU A 363 -5.07 -19.83 -2.94
CA GLU A 363 -4.65 -18.43 -3.06
C GLU A 363 -4.75 -17.70 -1.71
N LYS A 364 -5.79 -17.96 -0.90
CA LYS A 364 -5.85 -17.46 0.50
C LYS A 364 -4.62 -17.85 1.30
N ARG A 365 -4.17 -19.12 1.17
CA ARG A 365 -2.95 -19.62 1.83
C ARG A 365 -1.70 -18.94 1.28
N ARG A 366 -1.60 -18.76 -0.05
CA ARG A 366 -0.49 -18.05 -0.70
C ARG A 366 -0.37 -16.61 -0.23
N GLN A 367 -1.48 -15.86 -0.17
CA GLN A 367 -1.50 -14.48 0.31
C GLN A 367 -1.08 -14.38 1.78
N LYS A 368 -1.60 -15.28 2.65
CA LYS A 368 -1.15 -15.35 4.05
C LYS A 368 0.34 -15.65 4.18
N ALA A 369 0.89 -16.55 3.36
CA ALA A 369 2.31 -16.86 3.35
C ALA A 369 3.16 -15.69 2.84
N ALA A 370 2.71 -14.97 1.81
CA ALA A 370 3.36 -13.76 1.32
C ALA A 370 3.39 -12.66 2.38
N TYR A 371 2.25 -12.42 3.04
CA TYR A 371 2.16 -11.48 4.16
C TYR A 371 3.10 -11.85 5.31
N LYS A 372 3.07 -13.11 5.76
CA LYS A 372 3.99 -13.61 6.80
C LYS A 372 5.45 -13.41 6.42
N ARG A 373 5.84 -13.71 5.17
CA ARG A 373 7.20 -13.48 4.66
C ARG A 373 7.56 -11.99 4.67
N GLY A 374 6.65 -11.10 4.29
CA GLY A 374 6.85 -9.65 4.34
C GLY A 374 7.05 -9.13 5.76
N VAL A 375 6.23 -9.60 6.71
CA VAL A 375 6.36 -9.27 8.13
C VAL A 375 7.70 -9.76 8.69
N ILE A 376 8.08 -11.01 8.42
CA ILE A 376 9.36 -11.58 8.86
C ILE A 376 10.54 -10.76 8.32
N ARG A 377 10.52 -10.39 7.03
CA ARG A 377 11.56 -9.52 6.45
C ARG A 377 11.65 -8.16 7.14
N THR A 378 10.50 -7.57 7.46
CA THR A 378 10.44 -6.26 8.15
C THR A 378 11.01 -6.36 9.56
N ILE A 379 10.60 -7.39 10.33
CA ILE A 379 11.13 -7.66 11.67
C ILE A 379 12.65 -7.85 11.63
N PHE A 380 13.16 -8.61 10.64
CA PHE A 380 14.59 -8.83 10.49
C PHE A 380 15.36 -7.53 10.19
N MET A 381 14.83 -6.67 9.30
CA MET A 381 15.44 -5.37 9.02
C MET A 381 15.47 -4.47 10.27
N VAL A 382 14.38 -4.41 11.03
CA VAL A 382 14.32 -3.63 12.28
C VAL A 382 15.31 -4.18 13.32
N ALA A 383 15.38 -5.51 13.47
CA ALA A 383 16.32 -6.15 14.39
C ALA A 383 17.79 -5.87 14.00
N MET A 384 18.11 -5.87 12.70
CA MET A 384 19.45 -5.52 12.20
C MET A 384 19.80 -4.05 12.52
N ILE A 385 18.86 -3.12 12.34
CA ILE A 385 19.06 -1.71 12.71
C ILE A 385 19.32 -1.57 14.22
N ILE A 386 18.53 -2.24 15.05
CA ILE A 386 18.72 -2.23 16.51
C ILE A 386 20.08 -2.83 16.89
N ALA A 387 20.50 -3.93 16.26
CA ALA A 387 21.79 -4.56 16.53
C ALA A 387 22.97 -3.66 16.11
N LEU A 388 22.86 -2.93 14.99
CA LEU A 388 23.88 -1.97 14.56
C LEU A 388 23.98 -0.79 15.53
N ILE A 389 22.84 -0.24 15.96
CA ILE A 389 22.81 0.85 16.95
C ILE A 389 23.39 0.37 18.28
N GLY A 390 22.95 -0.80 18.77
CA GLY A 390 23.43 -1.40 20.02
C GLY A 390 24.93 -1.72 19.98
N GLY A 391 25.42 -2.28 18.88
CA GLY A 391 26.84 -2.55 18.67
C GLY A 391 27.67 -1.27 18.62
N GLY A 392 27.16 -0.20 17.98
CA GLY A 392 27.81 1.11 17.97
C GLY A 392 27.89 1.76 19.36
N ILE A 393 26.80 1.67 20.15
CA ILE A 393 26.79 2.15 21.55
C ILE A 393 27.76 1.36 22.43
N PHE A 394 27.76 0.03 22.29
CA PHE A 394 28.67 -0.84 23.04
C PHE A 394 30.13 -0.50 22.73
N TRP A 395 30.49 -0.42 21.44
CA TRP A 395 31.84 -0.06 21.01
C TRP A 395 32.28 1.32 21.54
N TYR A 396 31.38 2.30 21.51
CA TYR A 396 31.64 3.64 22.05
C TYR A 396 31.89 3.66 23.56
N LEU A 397 31.16 2.83 24.33
CA LEU A 397 31.34 2.74 25.78
C LEU A 397 32.63 1.99 26.15
N ASP A 398 32.95 0.91 25.42
CA ASP A 398 34.15 0.10 25.62
C ASP A 398 35.43 0.92 25.39
N GLU A 399 35.49 1.70 24.30
CA GLU A 399 36.60 2.61 24.01
C GLU A 399 36.80 3.65 25.12
N LYS A 400 35.69 4.18 25.69
CA LYS A 400 35.75 5.13 26.81
C LYS A 400 36.28 4.51 28.09
N VAL A 401 35.85 3.30 28.44
CA VAL A 401 36.32 2.61 29.66
C VAL A 401 37.80 2.26 29.53
N TYR A 402 38.24 1.75 28.37
CA TYR A 402 39.65 1.44 28.13
C TYR A 402 40.54 2.69 28.28
N SER A 403 40.13 3.83 27.70
CA SER A 403 40.87 5.09 27.81
C SER A 403 40.94 5.64 29.26
N LEU A 404 40.01 5.24 30.13
CA LEU A 404 39.99 5.62 31.53
C LEU A 404 41.04 4.86 32.33
N GLU A 405 41.07 3.54 32.18
CA GLU A 405 42.02 2.67 32.88
C GLU A 405 43.46 3.06 32.51
N GLU A 406 43.72 3.28 31.22
CA GLU A 406 45.05 3.71 30.74
C GLU A 406 45.47 5.07 31.33
N ALA A 407 44.54 6.03 31.44
CA ALA A 407 44.83 7.36 31.99
C ALA A 407 45.16 7.32 33.50
N ILE A 408 44.50 6.44 34.25
CA ILE A 408 44.70 6.28 35.69
C ILE A 408 46.03 5.57 35.97
N ASP A 409 46.30 4.44 35.32
CA ASP A 409 47.45 3.58 35.63
C ASP A 409 48.82 4.22 35.31
N ASN A 410 48.86 5.17 34.37
CA ASN A 410 50.11 5.78 33.89
C ASN A 410 50.42 7.16 34.50
N THR A 411 49.68 7.58 35.53
CA THR A 411 49.92 8.85 36.25
C THR A 411 50.61 8.59 37.59
N ASN A 412 51.91 8.90 37.67
CA ASN A 412 52.71 8.70 38.89
C ASN A 412 52.90 10.02 39.65
N ILE A 413 52.91 9.98 40.99
CA ILE A 413 53.05 11.17 41.83
C ILE A 413 54.21 11.04 42.81
N ARG A 414 54.96 12.13 42.97
CA ARG A 414 56.07 12.25 43.90
C ARG A 414 55.97 13.55 44.69
N LEU A 415 56.22 13.49 45.99
CA LEU A 415 56.42 14.67 46.82
C LEU A 415 57.78 15.30 46.49
N THR A 416 57.81 16.60 46.13
CA THR A 416 59.06 17.24 45.70
C THR A 416 59.56 18.33 46.65
N LYS A 417 58.67 19.12 47.27
CA LYS A 417 59.11 20.22 48.16
C LYS A 417 58.05 20.60 49.19
N ILE A 418 58.47 21.06 50.38
CA ILE A 418 57.63 21.88 51.26
C ILE A 418 58.00 23.34 51.02
N ILE A 419 57.02 24.14 50.63
CA ILE A 419 57.22 25.52 50.18
C ILE A 419 57.16 26.46 51.36
N HIS A 420 56.13 26.35 52.19
CA HIS A 420 55.88 27.29 53.28
C HIS A 420 55.04 26.65 54.39
N VAL A 421 55.32 26.99 55.66
CA VAL A 421 54.44 26.75 56.79
C VAL A 421 54.14 28.10 57.44
N GLY A 422 52.88 28.47 57.56
CA GLY A 422 52.48 29.80 58.01
C GLY A 422 51.07 29.86 58.56
N GLU A 423 50.69 31.02 59.10
CA GLU A 423 49.35 31.26 59.63
C GLU A 423 48.56 32.17 58.68
N ARG A 424 47.32 31.77 58.36
CA ARG A 424 46.40 32.54 57.52
C ARG A 424 44.98 32.40 58.06
N ASP A 425 44.27 33.51 58.23
CA ASP A 425 42.88 33.52 58.71
C ASP A 425 42.63 32.70 59.99
N GLY A 426 43.59 32.73 60.94
CA GLY A 426 43.51 32.02 62.23
C GLY A 426 43.67 30.50 62.15
N ASN A 427 44.08 29.96 61.00
CA ASN A 427 44.50 28.57 60.86
C ASN A 427 45.96 28.51 60.41
N ILE A 428 46.64 27.45 60.80
CA ILE A 428 48.01 27.18 60.40
C ILE A 428 47.97 26.25 59.21
N PHE A 429 48.77 26.56 58.19
CA PHE A 429 48.81 25.82 56.95
C PHE A 429 50.22 25.43 56.56
N MET A 430 50.32 24.39 55.72
CA MET A 430 51.53 23.93 55.08
C MET A 430 51.31 23.81 53.57
N ASP A 431 52.12 24.51 52.79
CA ASP A 431 52.17 24.39 51.34
C ASP A 431 53.19 23.34 50.91
N ILE A 432 52.72 22.38 50.12
CA ILE A 432 53.50 21.27 49.61
C ILE A 432 53.49 21.26 48.08
N GLU A 433 54.67 21.25 47.45
CA GLU A 433 54.84 20.95 46.02
C GLU A 433 54.89 19.43 45.81
N LEU A 434 53.93 18.93 45.03
CA LEU A 434 53.94 17.61 44.43
C LEU A 434 54.39 17.72 42.98
N SER A 435 55.09 16.70 42.51
CA SER A 435 55.36 16.49 41.10
C SER A 435 54.49 15.33 40.60
N ILE A 436 53.71 15.59 39.55
CA ILE A 436 52.82 14.63 38.92
C ILE A 436 53.34 14.34 37.51
N MET A 437 53.89 13.15 37.31
CA MET A 437 54.31 12.67 36.01
C MET A 437 53.10 12.09 35.27
N ASN A 438 52.62 12.82 34.27
CA ASN A 438 51.63 12.31 33.34
C ASN A 438 52.37 11.59 32.21
N SER A 439 52.50 10.27 32.30
CA SER A 439 53.18 9.46 31.27
C SER A 439 52.30 9.19 30.06
N ASN A 440 51.03 9.58 30.12
CA ASN A 440 50.07 9.41 29.04
C ASN A 440 50.38 10.33 27.84
N ASN A 441 49.91 9.91 26.67
CA ASN A 441 49.91 10.69 25.43
C ASN A 441 48.70 11.64 25.31
N ILE A 442 47.99 11.88 26.42
CA ILE A 442 46.80 12.73 26.47
C ILE A 442 46.92 13.76 27.58
N LYS A 443 46.30 14.92 27.36
CA LYS A 443 46.14 15.93 28.42
C LYS A 443 45.10 15.46 29.41
N ILE A 444 45.44 15.54 30.69
CA ILE A 444 44.56 15.23 31.80
C ILE A 444 44.18 16.53 32.49
N ARG A 445 42.94 16.61 32.96
CA ARG A 445 42.42 17.74 33.71
C ARG A 445 41.72 17.24 34.96
N LEU A 446 42.06 17.79 36.11
CA LEU A 446 41.49 17.43 37.41
C LEU A 446 40.66 18.61 37.93
N ARG A 447 39.44 18.38 38.42
CA ARG A 447 38.53 19.42 38.93
C ARG A 447 37.89 19.05 40.27
N ASN A 448 37.43 20.06 41.01
CA ASN A 448 36.66 19.92 42.26
C ASN A 448 37.32 18.96 43.28
N GLY A 449 38.65 18.95 43.31
CA GLY A 449 39.41 17.99 44.10
C GLY A 449 39.25 18.21 45.61
N ILE A 450 38.82 17.17 46.32
CA ILE A 450 38.94 17.09 47.78
C ILE A 450 40.04 16.07 48.07
N PHE A 451 41.06 16.50 48.81
CA PHE A 451 42.14 15.64 49.25
C PHE A 451 41.93 15.26 50.70
N ALA A 452 42.14 13.98 51.00
CA ALA A 452 42.33 13.45 52.34
C ALA A 452 43.75 12.90 52.43
N PHE A 453 44.39 13.16 53.57
CA PHE A 453 45.75 12.71 53.83
C PHE A 453 45.71 11.65 54.92
N SER A 454 46.30 10.51 54.66
CA SER A 454 46.34 9.39 55.58
C SER A 454 47.77 8.91 55.69
N LEU A 455 48.28 8.80 56.92
CA LEU A 455 49.62 8.28 57.15
C LEU A 455 49.49 6.82 57.54
N HIS A 456 50.10 5.92 56.77
CA HIS A 456 50.04 4.48 56.99
C HIS A 456 51.43 3.93 57.32
N SER A 457 51.50 3.10 58.36
CA SER A 457 52.70 2.32 58.72
C SER A 457 52.27 0.88 58.96
N GLU A 458 52.87 -0.07 58.25
CA GLU A 458 52.50 -1.50 58.33
C GLU A 458 52.67 -2.12 59.73
N TYR A 459 53.35 -1.45 60.66
CA TYR A 459 53.61 -1.98 62.02
C TYR A 459 52.57 -1.56 63.08
N TYR A 460 51.72 -0.58 62.81
CA TYR A 460 50.68 -0.14 63.75
C TYR A 460 49.29 -0.41 63.18
N SER A 461 48.55 -1.33 63.81
CA SER A 461 47.14 -1.63 63.47
C SER A 461 46.15 -0.51 63.82
N ASN A 462 46.62 0.58 64.46
CA ASN A 462 45.86 1.79 64.69
C ASN A 462 46.28 2.86 63.68
N THR A 463 45.50 3.02 62.62
CA THR A 463 45.61 4.15 61.69
C THR A 463 45.23 5.44 62.42
N ASN A 464 46.21 6.24 62.81
CA ASN A 464 45.96 7.63 63.19
C ASN A 464 45.77 8.45 61.92
N THR A 465 44.56 8.41 61.37
CA THR A 465 44.20 9.13 60.14
C THR A 465 44.11 10.63 60.44
N PHE A 466 44.94 11.44 59.79
CA PHE A 466 44.85 12.90 59.88
C PHE A 466 44.12 13.48 58.66
N ASN A 467 42.79 13.50 58.73
CA ASN A 467 41.99 14.05 57.63
C ASN A 467 42.06 15.59 57.61
N THR A 468 42.83 16.14 56.68
CA THR A 468 42.83 17.58 56.37
C THR A 468 42.41 17.84 54.94
N LYS A 469 41.59 18.87 54.73
CA LYS A 469 41.17 19.31 53.39
C LYS A 469 42.23 20.23 52.81
N GLY A 470 42.81 19.83 51.69
CA GLY A 470 43.73 20.67 50.93
C GLY A 470 43.05 21.48 49.84
N THR A 471 43.52 22.71 49.59
CA THR A 471 43.15 23.49 48.39
C THR A 471 44.37 23.78 47.53
N ILE A 472 44.23 23.77 46.23
CA ILE A 472 45.34 24.02 45.30
C ILE A 472 45.60 25.53 45.23
N ILE A 473 46.84 25.96 45.48
CA ILE A 473 47.26 27.36 45.39
C ILE A 473 48.41 27.45 44.38
N LYS A 474 48.48 28.53 43.59
CA LYS A 474 49.63 28.79 42.70
C LYS A 474 50.57 29.79 43.37
N GLU A 475 51.81 29.40 43.60
CA GLU A 475 52.96 30.30 43.80
C GLU A 475 54.24 29.67 43.22
N ASP A 476 54.36 29.68 41.88
CA ASP A 476 55.66 29.76 41.23
C ASP A 476 55.46 30.45 39.87
N GLU A 477 56.18 31.55 39.63
CA GLU A 477 56.08 32.34 38.39
C GLU A 477 56.90 31.71 37.24
N ASN A 478 57.73 30.70 37.51
CA ASN A 478 58.66 30.12 36.54
C ASN A 478 58.35 28.69 36.06
N LYS A 479 57.19 28.10 36.41
CA LYS A 479 56.70 26.85 35.80
C LYS A 479 55.29 27.04 35.24
N GLU A 480 55.14 26.96 33.91
CA GLU A 480 53.86 27.11 33.21
C GLU A 480 52.91 25.94 33.50
N ILE A 481 52.13 26.09 34.56
CA ILE A 481 51.02 25.19 34.92
C ILE A 481 49.76 26.03 34.96
N GLY A 482 48.82 25.71 34.07
CA GLY A 482 47.54 26.41 33.96
C GLY A 482 46.65 25.98 35.12
N ILE A 483 46.52 26.81 36.15
CA ILE A 483 45.54 26.64 37.21
C ILE A 483 44.48 27.71 37.01
N ASP A 484 43.24 27.31 36.72
CA ASP A 484 42.09 28.22 36.73
C ASP A 484 41.60 28.37 38.17
N LYS A 485 42.01 29.45 38.84
CA LYS A 485 41.65 29.77 40.22
C LYS A 485 40.14 29.89 40.43
N LYS A 486 39.36 30.18 39.38
CA LYS A 486 37.90 30.35 39.48
C LYS A 486 37.16 29.01 39.56
N ASN A 487 37.78 27.94 39.03
CA ASN A 487 37.15 26.62 38.86
C ASN A 487 37.94 25.46 39.49
N GLN A 488 38.94 25.74 40.34
CA GLN A 488 39.80 24.73 41.00
C GLN A 488 40.27 23.61 40.06
N THR A 489 40.73 23.97 38.87
CA THR A 489 41.08 23.02 37.80
C THR A 489 42.59 22.93 37.60
N ILE A 490 43.16 21.72 37.58
CA ILE A 490 44.55 21.43 37.21
C ILE A 490 44.59 20.85 35.81
N TYR A 491 45.54 21.28 34.97
CA TYR A 491 45.84 20.64 33.69
C TYR A 491 47.23 20.00 33.74
N LEU A 492 47.29 18.69 33.52
CA LEU A 492 48.54 17.94 33.41
C LEU A 492 48.91 17.81 31.93
N LYS A 493 50.05 18.37 31.54
CA LYS A 493 50.62 18.21 30.19
C LYS A 493 50.97 16.75 29.96
N GLU A 494 50.75 16.26 28.74
CA GLU A 494 51.13 14.90 28.31
C GLU A 494 52.65 14.71 28.33
N LYS A 495 53.12 13.50 28.64
CA LYS A 495 54.54 13.13 28.69
C LYS A 495 55.43 14.11 29.46
N ALA A 496 54.88 14.72 30.51
CA ALA A 496 55.53 15.79 31.23
C ALA A 496 55.36 15.64 32.74
N GLU A 497 56.33 16.19 33.44
CA GLU A 497 56.29 16.38 34.88
C GLU A 497 55.57 17.69 35.20
N ASN A 498 54.54 17.63 36.05
CA ASN A 498 53.67 18.75 36.37
C ASN A 498 53.74 19.03 37.88
N ALA A 499 54.25 20.20 38.26
CA ALA A 499 54.29 20.66 39.65
C ALA A 499 52.90 21.14 40.14
N VAL A 500 52.42 20.62 41.26
CA VAL A 500 51.14 21.00 41.86
C VAL A 500 51.38 21.33 43.31
N ILE A 501 50.98 22.54 43.72
CA ILE A 501 51.12 22.97 45.11
C ILE A 501 49.79 22.73 45.83
N LEU A 502 49.85 22.01 46.95
CA LEU A 502 48.73 21.70 47.82
C LEU A 502 48.87 22.45 49.15
N HIS A 503 47.81 23.17 49.54
CA HIS A 503 47.75 23.91 50.79
C HIS A 503 47.03 23.08 51.85
N LEU A 504 47.75 22.58 52.85
CA LEU A 504 47.26 21.69 53.90
C LEU A 504 46.90 22.44 55.18
N ASN A 505 45.70 22.26 55.71
CA ASN A 505 45.33 22.83 57.01
C ASN A 505 45.93 21.98 58.15
N MET A 506 46.81 22.59 58.94
CA MET A 506 47.53 21.97 60.05
C MET A 506 46.83 22.19 61.39
N GLY A 507 45.75 22.97 61.47
CA GLY A 507 44.95 23.16 62.68
C GLY A 507 44.81 24.63 63.08
N ARG A 508 44.11 24.88 64.19
CA ARG A 508 43.76 26.25 64.64
C ARG A 508 44.73 26.84 65.65
N SER A 509 45.76 26.09 66.04
CA SER A 509 46.74 26.53 67.03
C SER A 509 48.14 26.00 66.70
N LYS A 510 49.17 26.73 67.12
CA LYS A 510 50.58 26.31 66.94
C LYS A 510 50.85 24.95 67.57
N GLU A 511 50.25 24.65 68.72
CA GLU A 511 50.42 23.36 69.39
C GLU A 511 49.80 22.20 68.61
N GLU A 512 48.63 22.40 68.00
CA GLU A 512 47.98 21.39 67.17
C GLU A 512 48.75 21.12 65.88
N ALA A 513 49.21 22.18 65.21
CA ALA A 513 50.06 22.08 64.02
C ALA A 513 51.40 21.41 64.33
N PHE A 514 52.03 21.79 65.45
CA PHE A 514 53.29 21.21 65.92
C PHE A 514 53.15 19.73 66.25
N LYS A 515 52.06 19.31 66.92
CA LYS A 515 51.78 17.88 67.19
C LYS A 515 51.66 17.07 65.90
N LYS A 516 50.96 17.58 64.88
CA LYS A 516 50.81 16.91 63.57
C LYS A 516 52.12 16.84 62.80
N LEU A 517 52.87 17.93 62.74
CA LEU A 517 54.21 18.00 62.15
C LEU A 517 55.19 17.01 62.81
N THR A 518 55.25 17.03 64.14
CA THR A 518 56.10 16.13 64.93
C THR A 518 55.70 14.68 64.70
N HIS A 519 54.40 14.40 64.59
CA HIS A 519 53.92 13.06 64.29
C HIS A 519 54.35 12.57 62.91
N ILE A 520 54.19 13.39 61.86
CA ILE A 520 54.66 13.07 60.51
C ILE A 520 56.16 12.77 60.52
N ILE A 521 56.97 13.61 61.17
CA ILE A 521 58.42 13.43 61.27
C ILE A 521 58.79 12.16 62.05
N SER A 522 58.05 11.85 63.12
CA SER A 522 58.30 10.64 63.94
C SER A 522 58.11 9.36 63.12
N CYS A 523 57.08 9.30 62.28
CA CYS A 523 56.82 8.17 61.41
C CYS A 523 57.87 8.03 60.29
N ILE A 524 58.53 9.13 59.90
CA ILE A 524 59.63 9.11 58.91
C ILE A 524 60.98 8.73 59.57
N LYS A 525 61.17 9.01 60.87
CA LYS A 525 62.45 8.85 61.59
C LYS A 525 62.72 7.44 62.14
N GLU A 526 61.72 6.58 62.30
CA GLU A 526 61.86 5.33 63.04
C GLU A 526 62.57 4.22 62.22
N PRO A 527 63.77 3.74 62.62
CA PRO A 527 64.57 2.79 61.81
C PRO A 527 63.92 1.42 61.60
N SER A 528 62.92 1.07 62.40
CA SER A 528 62.18 -0.19 62.37
C SER A 528 61.07 -0.22 61.29
N ILE A 529 60.69 0.92 60.74
CA ILE A 529 59.68 1.02 59.68
C ILE A 529 60.41 0.87 58.35
N LYS A 530 60.35 -0.31 57.73
CA LYS A 530 61.10 -0.58 56.49
C LYS A 530 60.66 0.27 55.30
N HIS A 531 59.39 0.71 55.26
CA HIS A 531 58.84 1.58 54.21
C HIS A 531 57.66 2.42 54.76
N PRO A 532 57.87 3.60 55.38
CA PRO A 532 56.74 4.47 55.71
C PRO A 532 56.04 4.88 54.41
N VAL A 533 54.71 4.92 54.34
CA VAL A 533 53.98 5.39 53.15
C VAL A 533 52.99 6.47 53.58
N ILE A 534 52.98 7.58 52.86
CA ILE A 534 51.93 8.60 53.01
C ILE A 534 50.90 8.33 51.92
N ASP A 535 49.73 7.83 52.30
CA ASP A 535 48.62 7.66 51.37
C ASP A 535 47.88 8.99 51.24
N VAL A 536 47.87 9.53 50.03
CA VAL A 536 47.08 10.71 49.68
C VAL A 536 45.90 10.23 48.85
N GLU A 537 44.72 10.30 49.44
CA GLU A 537 43.49 9.98 48.73
C GLU A 537 42.88 11.28 48.18
N GLY A 538 42.83 11.39 46.86
CA GLY A 538 42.17 12.49 46.17
C GLY A 538 40.86 12.02 45.56
N LYS A 539 39.77 12.74 45.81
CA LYS A 539 38.53 12.58 45.04
C LYS A 539 38.37 13.78 44.11
N PHE A 540 38.28 13.53 42.80
CA PHE A 540 38.21 14.58 41.78
C PHE A 540 37.32 14.20 40.60
N ASP A 541 36.91 15.21 39.84
CA ASP A 541 36.33 15.01 38.51
C ASP A 541 37.49 14.96 37.49
N LEU A 542 37.62 13.83 36.79
CA LEU A 542 38.66 13.60 35.79
C LEU A 542 38.14 13.98 34.41
N GLY A 543 38.83 14.90 33.77
CA GLY A 543 38.68 15.23 32.37
C GLY A 543 39.87 14.71 31.56
N PHE A 544 39.64 14.13 30.39
CA PHE A 544 40.71 13.87 29.42
C PHE A 544 40.33 14.31 28.01
N SER A 545 41.34 14.71 27.24
CA SER A 545 41.19 15.18 25.86
C SER A 545 41.66 14.09 24.90
N MET A 546 40.76 13.52 24.10
CA MET A 546 41.16 12.59 23.03
C MET A 546 41.69 13.37 21.82
N LEU A 547 42.67 12.82 21.10
CA LEU A 547 43.32 13.44 19.94
C LEU A 547 42.36 13.86 18.81
N LEU A 548 41.15 13.28 18.76
CA LEU A 548 40.15 13.53 17.71
C LEU A 548 38.92 14.33 18.19
N SER A 549 38.80 14.68 19.47
CA SER A 549 37.62 15.38 20.02
C SER A 549 37.91 16.87 20.32
N LYS A 550 37.06 17.78 19.83
CA LYS A 550 37.12 19.23 20.15
C LYS A 550 36.69 19.57 21.59
N GLY A 551 36.63 18.59 22.51
CA GLY A 551 36.13 18.76 23.87
C GLY A 551 36.73 17.75 24.84
N TRP A 552 36.48 17.97 26.13
CA TRP A 552 36.89 17.09 27.23
C TRP A 552 35.82 16.02 27.48
N SER A 553 36.22 14.77 27.62
CA SER A 553 35.38 13.74 28.25
C SER A 553 35.50 13.89 29.76
N GLU A 554 34.38 13.98 30.47
CA GLU A 554 34.34 14.20 31.92
C GLU A 554 33.74 12.99 32.61
N ILE A 555 34.37 12.56 33.70
CA ILE A 555 33.81 11.60 34.65
C ILE A 555 33.92 12.21 36.03
N GLU A 556 32.78 12.27 36.72
CA GLU A 556 32.68 12.90 38.03
C GLU A 556 33.07 11.91 39.13
N ASN A 557 33.58 12.43 40.25
CA ASN A 557 33.77 11.69 41.50
C ASN A 557 34.73 10.50 41.43
N ILE A 558 35.75 10.53 40.58
CA ILE A 558 36.80 9.52 40.56
C ILE A 558 37.65 9.65 41.83
N ARG A 559 37.75 8.53 42.56
CA ARG A 559 38.68 8.37 43.66
C ARG A 559 39.99 7.87 43.08
N ILE A 560 41.06 8.62 43.31
CA ILE A 560 42.42 8.13 43.05
C ILE A 560 43.16 8.11 44.37
N GLU A 561 43.71 6.94 44.64
CA GLU A 561 44.59 6.71 45.77
C GLU A 561 46.02 6.80 45.28
N TRP A 562 46.78 7.70 45.88
CA TRP A 562 48.20 7.83 45.61
C TRP A 562 48.98 7.39 46.83
N GLN A 563 49.86 6.44 46.63
CA GLN A 563 50.81 6.03 47.65
C GLN A 563 52.11 6.80 47.44
N ILE A 564 52.43 7.69 48.38
CA ILE A 564 53.72 8.36 48.39
C ILE A 564 54.64 7.53 49.27
N THR A 565 55.40 6.65 48.63
CA THR A 565 56.53 5.95 49.26
C THR A 565 57.71 6.93 49.28
N PRO A 566 58.18 7.40 50.45
CA PRO A 566 59.42 8.13 50.58
C PRO A 566 60.56 7.13 50.35
N GLU A 567 60.81 6.76 49.09
CA GLU A 567 62.07 6.14 48.73
C GLU A 567 63.17 7.12 49.07
N ILE A 568 63.89 6.84 50.17
CA ILE A 568 65.21 7.33 50.59
C ILE A 568 65.70 8.54 49.78
N GLN A 569 64.99 9.66 49.88
CA GLN A 569 65.52 10.97 49.57
C GLN A 569 65.70 11.62 50.93
N ASP A 570 66.93 11.63 51.43
CA ASP A 570 67.32 12.40 52.62
C ASP A 570 66.73 13.82 52.58
N ASN A 571 66.50 14.35 51.37
CA ASN A 571 65.84 15.62 51.11
C ASN A 571 64.41 15.73 51.69
N THR A 572 63.55 14.72 51.65
CA THR A 572 62.16 14.85 52.16
C THR A 572 62.13 15.00 53.68
N LYS A 573 62.96 14.22 54.37
CA LYS A 573 63.17 14.36 55.82
C LYS A 573 63.73 15.74 56.15
N VAL A 574 64.76 16.17 55.42
CA VAL A 574 65.35 17.51 55.56
C VAL A 574 64.30 18.61 55.31
N LEU A 575 63.38 18.43 54.37
CA LEU A 575 62.30 19.38 54.08
C LEU A 575 61.32 19.51 55.25
N PHE A 576 60.86 18.40 55.83
CA PHE A 576 59.96 18.44 57.00
C PHE A 576 60.68 18.91 58.27
N GLU A 577 61.94 18.51 58.50
CA GLU A 577 62.75 18.97 59.63
C GLU A 577 63.03 20.47 59.53
N LYS A 578 63.35 20.97 58.33
CA LYS A 578 63.50 22.41 58.07
C LYS A 578 62.19 23.16 58.29
N ALA A 579 61.06 22.63 57.79
CA ALA A 579 59.75 23.23 58.02
C ALA A 579 59.39 23.27 59.52
N LEU A 580 59.71 22.23 60.28
CA LEU A 580 59.55 22.21 61.74
C LEU A 580 60.46 23.24 62.42
N GLN A 581 61.72 23.35 61.98
CA GLN A 581 62.67 24.34 62.49
C GLN A 581 62.19 25.76 62.22
N ASP A 582 61.89 26.10 60.96
CA ASP A 582 61.34 27.38 60.51
C ASP A 582 60.04 27.76 61.25
N PHE A 583 59.23 26.76 61.61
CA PHE A 583 57.99 26.93 62.38
C PHE A 583 58.23 27.07 63.89
N SER A 584 59.30 26.51 64.43
CA SER A 584 59.67 26.62 65.86
C SER A 584 60.45 27.89 66.19
N GLU A 585 61.13 28.48 65.21
CA GLU A 585 61.89 29.74 65.33
C GLU A 585 60.99 30.99 65.18
N ASN A 586 59.75 30.85 64.66
CA ASN A 586 58.71 31.89 64.53
C ASN A 586 57.53 31.70 65.49
#